data_AF-A0A2N1N1N7-F1
#
_entry.id   AF-A0A2N1N1N7-F1
#
_cell.length_a   1.000
_cell.length_b   1.000
_cell.length_c   1.000
_cell.angle_alpha   90.00
_cell.angle_beta   90.00
_cell.angle_gamma   90.00
#
_symmetry.space_group_name_H-M   'P 1'
#
loop_
_entity.id
_entity.type
_entity.pdbx_description
1 polymer ?
#
loop_
_entity_poly.entity_id
_entity_poly.type
_entity_poly.pdbx_seq_one_letter_code
_entity_poly.pdbx_strand_id
1 'polypeptide(L)'
;MINPGLDAPVPEHHPCQKRSEEINDDDQDYIDLVNKLQRHTRCNPSYCFRVDKTGQQSCRFSYPKETTENTFSRDDNGKLELVTARNDPLINPHDRLQLQGWRANVDLKPILSMNAALQYVSKYASKSEPRSAAFSEILNKILENSNSNDSVLAAFQGLLLQTVAERDISAQETCHLLLGIPLYHSSRKFVTLNLNRDSSMDLWNQK
;
A
#
# COMPACT_ATOMS: atom_id res chain seq x y z
N MET A 1 -23.34 -4.26 0.75
CA MET A 1 -22.72 -3.54 1.88
C MET A 1 -23.80 -2.87 2.71
N ILE A 2 -24.52 -3.68 3.47
CA ILE A 2 -25.55 -3.20 4.39
C ILE A 2 -24.90 -3.09 5.77
N ASN A 3 -25.02 -1.92 6.38
CA ASN A 3 -24.70 -1.67 7.78
C ASN A 3 -25.94 -1.97 8.64
N PRO A 4 -25.96 -3.09 9.39
CA PRO A 4 -27.13 -3.44 10.21
C PRO A 4 -27.31 -2.54 11.43
N GLY A 5 -26.29 -1.77 11.82
CA GLY A 5 -26.31 -0.85 12.96
C GLY A 5 -25.95 0.56 12.55
N LEU A 6 -26.64 1.14 11.56
CA LEU A 6 -26.32 2.48 11.02
C LEU A 6 -26.27 3.57 12.10
N ASP A 7 -27.23 3.50 13.03
CA ASP A 7 -27.40 4.45 14.13
C ASP A 7 -26.78 3.94 15.45
N ALA A 8 -26.11 2.80 15.42
CA ALA A 8 -25.45 2.27 16.60
C ALA A 8 -24.30 3.20 17.01
N PRO A 9 -24.09 3.41 18.32
CA PRO A 9 -22.99 4.24 18.80
C PRO A 9 -21.65 3.63 18.39
N VAL A 10 -20.69 4.49 18.05
CA VAL A 10 -19.31 4.05 17.83
C VAL A 10 -18.76 3.56 19.18
N PRO A 11 -18.18 2.35 19.25
CA PRO A 11 -17.70 1.80 20.52
C PRO A 11 -16.61 2.69 21.14
N GLU A 12 -16.72 2.89 22.46
CA GLU A 12 -15.76 3.68 23.25
C GLU A 12 -14.36 3.07 23.18
N HIS A 13 -14.27 1.78 23.47
CA HIS A 13 -13.05 1.00 23.30
C HIS A 13 -12.89 0.54 21.84
N HIS A 14 -11.65 0.55 21.34
CA HIS A 14 -11.41 0.16 19.96
C HIS A 14 -11.63 -1.37 19.81
N PRO A 15 -12.51 -1.84 18.91
CA PRO A 15 -12.87 -3.26 18.81
C PRO A 15 -11.69 -4.18 18.43
N CYS A 16 -10.60 -3.60 17.89
CA CYS A 16 -9.37 -4.32 17.58
C CYS A 16 -8.39 -4.42 18.76
N GLN A 17 -8.71 -3.85 19.91
CA GLN A 17 -7.95 -4.02 21.16
C GLN A 17 -8.43 -5.21 21.99
N LYS A 18 -9.55 -5.84 21.59
CA LYS A 18 -10.05 -7.08 22.20
C LYS A 18 -8.99 -8.17 22.11
N ARG A 19 -8.77 -8.89 23.20
CA ARG A 19 -7.92 -10.10 23.21
C ARG A 19 -8.63 -11.23 22.48
N SER A 20 -7.88 -12.25 22.07
CA SER A 20 -8.41 -13.44 21.38
C SER A 20 -9.59 -14.08 22.12
N GLU A 21 -9.54 -14.08 23.46
CA GLU A 21 -10.56 -14.70 24.32
C GLU A 21 -11.83 -13.83 24.45
N GLU A 22 -11.75 -12.56 24.06
CA GLU A 22 -12.83 -11.56 24.16
C GLU A 22 -13.55 -11.36 22.82
N ILE A 23 -13.04 -11.97 21.74
CA ILE A 23 -13.64 -11.90 20.41
C ILE A 23 -14.84 -12.84 20.38
N ASN A 24 -16.01 -12.26 20.14
CA ASN A 24 -17.25 -12.97 19.84
C ASN A 24 -17.66 -12.56 18.44
N ASP A 25 -17.62 -13.46 17.46
CA ASP A 25 -17.91 -13.16 16.04
C ASP A 25 -19.43 -12.98 15.76
N ASP A 26 -20.15 -12.34 16.68
CA ASP A 26 -21.58 -12.08 16.59
C ASP A 26 -21.92 -10.84 15.74
N ASP A 27 -23.21 -10.50 15.67
CA ASP A 27 -23.68 -9.32 14.92
C ASP A 27 -23.23 -8.01 15.57
N GLN A 28 -23.12 -7.95 16.89
CA GLN A 28 -22.70 -6.74 17.59
C GLN A 28 -21.23 -6.44 17.31
N ASP A 29 -20.37 -7.46 17.31
CA ASP A 29 -18.98 -7.32 16.96
C ASP A 29 -18.79 -6.85 15.51
N TYR A 30 -19.60 -7.37 14.58
CA TYR A 30 -19.61 -6.87 13.20
C TYR A 30 -20.06 -5.40 13.12
N ILE A 31 -21.13 -5.01 13.83
CA ILE A 31 -21.62 -3.62 13.88
C ILE A 31 -20.51 -2.69 14.41
N ASP A 32 -19.86 -3.06 15.51
CA ASP A 32 -18.76 -2.31 16.12
C ASP A 32 -17.60 -2.12 15.14
N LEU A 33 -17.19 -3.19 14.46
CA LEU A 33 -16.11 -3.17 13.47
C LEU A 33 -16.46 -2.33 12.25
N VAL A 34 -17.66 -2.49 11.69
CA VAL A 34 -18.12 -1.71 10.54
C VAL A 34 -18.14 -0.22 10.88
N ASN A 35 -18.77 0.15 11.99
CA ASN A 35 -18.92 1.54 12.37
C ASN A 35 -17.60 2.21 12.75
N LYS A 36 -16.66 1.45 13.32
CA LYS A 36 -15.34 1.98 13.69
C LYS A 36 -14.36 2.02 12.53
N LEU A 37 -14.32 0.99 11.69
CA LEU A 37 -13.21 0.75 10.76
C LEU A 37 -13.55 1.03 9.29
N GLN A 38 -14.80 0.86 8.90
CA GLN A 38 -15.22 0.84 7.48
C GLN A 38 -15.87 2.13 7.01
N ARG A 39 -16.12 3.09 7.91
CA ARG A 39 -16.78 4.37 7.59
C ARG A 39 -15.78 5.47 7.26
N HIS A 40 -15.94 6.09 6.11
CA HIS A 40 -15.18 7.25 5.68
C HIS A 40 -15.71 8.55 6.33
N THR A 41 -15.55 8.68 7.64
CA THR A 41 -16.14 9.79 8.43
C THR A 41 -15.36 11.10 8.31
N ARG A 42 -14.06 11.06 8.02
CA ARG A 42 -13.19 12.23 7.92
C ARG A 42 -12.35 12.18 6.63
N CYS A 43 -12.72 12.99 5.65
CA CYS A 43 -11.88 13.24 4.48
C CYS A 43 -10.60 13.94 4.91
N ASN A 44 -9.47 13.22 4.89
CA ASN A 44 -8.16 13.81 5.16
C ASN A 44 -7.78 14.77 4.01
N PRO A 45 -7.46 16.06 4.28
CA PRO A 45 -7.14 17.00 3.23
C PRO A 45 -5.92 16.68 2.38
N SER A 46 -4.87 16.09 2.96
CA SER A 46 -3.63 15.77 2.23
C SER A 46 -3.74 14.48 1.42
N TYR A 47 -4.64 13.57 1.80
CA TYR A 47 -4.75 12.25 1.17
C TYR A 47 -6.02 12.05 0.32
N CYS A 48 -7.15 12.54 0.83
CA CYS A 48 -8.47 12.30 0.27
C CYS A 48 -8.88 13.40 -0.69
N PHE A 49 -8.67 14.69 -0.37
CA PHE A 49 -9.12 15.75 -1.26
C PHE A 49 -8.31 15.78 -2.56
N ARG A 50 -9.05 15.90 -3.66
CA ARG A 50 -8.53 16.14 -5.00
C ARG A 50 -9.22 17.38 -5.54
N VAL A 51 -8.42 18.26 -6.10
CA VAL A 51 -8.90 19.43 -6.84
C VAL A 51 -8.78 19.09 -8.32
N ASP A 52 -9.87 19.20 -9.05
CA ASP A 52 -9.85 18.99 -10.50
C ASP A 52 -9.37 20.25 -11.24
N LYS A 53 -9.29 20.17 -12.57
CA LYS A 53 -8.84 21.29 -13.41
C LYS A 53 -9.74 22.52 -13.33
N THR A 54 -10.98 22.36 -12.90
CA THR A 54 -11.97 23.44 -12.74
C THR A 54 -11.91 24.09 -11.36
N GLY A 55 -11.07 23.57 -10.45
CA GLY A 55 -11.00 24.01 -9.07
C GLY A 55 -12.00 23.32 -8.14
N GLN A 56 -12.81 22.37 -8.64
CA GLN A 56 -13.79 21.66 -7.83
C GLN A 56 -13.09 20.64 -6.94
N GLN A 57 -13.39 20.70 -5.64
CA GLN A 57 -12.90 19.73 -4.67
C GLN A 57 -13.80 18.49 -4.66
N SER A 58 -13.19 17.32 -4.74
CA SER A 58 -13.87 16.04 -4.61
C SER A 58 -13.04 15.07 -3.78
N CYS A 59 -13.72 14.14 -3.10
CA CYS A 59 -13.03 13.04 -2.44
C CYS A 59 -12.45 12.10 -3.51
N ARG A 60 -11.16 11.76 -3.40
CA ARG A 60 -10.44 10.78 -4.23
C ARG A 60 -11.18 9.45 -4.37
N PHE A 61 -11.90 9.06 -3.33
CA PHE A 61 -12.65 7.81 -3.27
C PHE A 61 -14.12 7.99 -3.63
N SER A 62 -14.54 9.21 -3.98
CA SER A 62 -15.91 9.58 -4.33
C SER A 62 -16.92 9.32 -3.21
N TYR A 63 -16.56 9.65 -1.97
CA TYR A 63 -17.51 9.76 -0.86
C TYR A 63 -18.14 11.17 -0.82
N PRO A 64 -19.40 11.30 -0.37
CA PRO A 64 -20.33 10.22 -0.03
C PRO A 64 -20.77 9.41 -1.26
N LYS A 65 -20.97 8.11 -1.09
CA LYS A 65 -21.45 7.21 -2.13
C LYS A 65 -22.97 7.24 -2.18
N GLU A 66 -23.53 7.03 -3.37
CA GLU A 66 -24.96 6.81 -3.56
C GLU A 66 -25.39 5.53 -2.82
N THR A 67 -26.52 5.63 -2.11
CA THR A 67 -27.20 4.49 -1.48
C THR A 67 -28.09 3.80 -2.50
N THR A 68 -28.19 2.48 -2.41
CA THR A 68 -28.99 1.67 -3.32
C THR A 68 -29.40 0.37 -2.66
N GLU A 69 -30.62 -0.09 -2.90
CA GLU A 69 -31.12 -1.33 -2.28
C GLU A 69 -30.58 -2.59 -2.97
N ASN A 70 -30.20 -2.48 -4.25
CA ASN A 70 -29.86 -3.61 -5.08
C ASN A 70 -28.39 -3.61 -5.48
N THR A 71 -27.84 -4.81 -5.65
CA THR A 71 -26.51 -5.00 -6.23
C THR A 71 -26.64 -5.18 -7.73
N PHE A 72 -25.90 -4.40 -8.51
CA PHE A 72 -25.93 -4.44 -9.98
C PHE A 72 -24.57 -4.09 -10.59
N SER A 73 -24.36 -4.50 -11.84
CA SER A 73 -23.20 -4.09 -12.61
C SER A 73 -23.47 -2.77 -13.34
N ARG A 74 -22.54 -1.83 -13.26
CA ARG A 74 -22.54 -0.56 -13.99
C ARG A 74 -21.37 -0.57 -14.97
N ASP A 75 -21.62 -0.22 -16.21
CA ASP A 75 -20.55 0.06 -17.18
C ASP A 75 -20.31 1.57 -17.21
N ASP A 76 -19.09 1.98 -16.90
CA ASP A 76 -18.61 3.36 -17.07
C ASP A 76 -17.54 3.39 -18.15
N ASN A 77 -17.95 3.67 -19.38
CA ASN A 77 -17.07 3.84 -20.55
C ASN A 77 -16.12 2.65 -20.79
N GLY A 78 -16.65 1.43 -20.72
CA GLY A 78 -15.91 0.17 -20.91
C GLY A 78 -15.23 -0.35 -19.63
N LYS A 79 -15.42 0.33 -18.50
CA LYS A 79 -15.01 -0.15 -17.18
C LYS A 79 -16.22 -0.69 -16.44
N LEU A 80 -16.34 -2.00 -16.41
CA LEU A 80 -17.36 -2.68 -15.62
C LEU A 80 -17.05 -2.53 -14.12
N GLU A 81 -18.02 -2.05 -13.35
CA GLU A 81 -17.99 -1.87 -11.90
C GLU A 81 -19.16 -2.62 -11.25
N LEU A 82 -18.90 -3.28 -10.11
CA LEU A 82 -19.97 -3.87 -9.29
C LEU A 82 -20.41 -2.84 -8.26
N VAL A 83 -21.62 -2.32 -8.42
CA VAL A 83 -22.26 -1.47 -7.41
C VAL A 83 -23.00 -2.39 -6.46
N THR A 84 -22.60 -2.40 -5.19
CA THR A 84 -23.23 -3.21 -4.15
C THR A 84 -24.32 -2.43 -3.45
N ALA A 85 -25.38 -3.14 -3.02
CA ALA A 85 -26.42 -2.58 -2.15
C ALA A 85 -25.79 -1.85 -0.96
N ARG A 86 -26.22 -0.63 -0.66
CA ARG A 86 -25.63 0.26 0.34
C ARG A 86 -26.71 1.10 1.01
N ASN A 87 -26.78 1.03 2.34
CA ASN A 87 -27.63 1.88 3.17
C ASN A 87 -26.87 3.01 3.90
N ASP A 88 -25.55 2.93 4.00
CA ASP A 88 -24.68 3.97 4.58
C ASP A 88 -23.82 4.62 3.48
N PRO A 89 -23.98 5.91 3.15
CA PRO A 89 -23.22 6.57 2.09
C PRO A 89 -21.71 6.66 2.38
N LEU A 90 -21.27 6.48 3.62
CA LEU A 90 -19.87 6.59 4.03
C LEU A 90 -19.18 5.23 4.16
N ILE A 91 -19.91 4.12 4.01
CA ILE A 91 -19.33 2.79 4.17
C ILE A 91 -18.52 2.39 2.94
N ASN A 92 -17.32 1.88 3.20
CA ASN A 92 -16.52 1.25 2.17
C ASN A 92 -17.04 -0.17 1.85
N PRO A 93 -16.68 -0.72 0.69
CA PRO A 93 -16.98 -2.11 0.41
C PRO A 93 -16.06 -3.03 1.22
N HIS A 94 -16.66 -3.99 1.93
CA HIS A 94 -15.97 -4.95 2.78
C HIS A 94 -16.72 -6.29 2.78
N ASP A 95 -16.01 -7.37 3.06
CA ASP A 95 -16.64 -8.65 3.35
C ASP A 95 -16.74 -8.84 4.87
N ARG A 96 -17.86 -9.40 5.36
CA ARG A 96 -18.10 -9.58 6.80
C ARG A 96 -17.09 -10.55 7.42
N LEU A 97 -16.88 -11.70 6.78
CA LEU A 97 -15.97 -12.73 7.30
C LEU A 97 -14.53 -12.19 7.34
N GLN A 98 -14.11 -11.52 6.27
CA GLN A 98 -12.81 -10.87 6.22
C GLN A 98 -12.68 -9.80 7.30
N LEU A 99 -13.70 -8.97 7.51
CA LEU A 99 -13.68 -7.91 8.51
C LEU A 99 -13.58 -8.47 9.93
N GLN A 100 -14.38 -9.46 10.29
CA GLN A 100 -14.37 -10.05 11.64
C GLN A 100 -13.09 -10.85 11.90
N GLY A 101 -12.61 -11.59 10.90
CA GLY A 101 -11.36 -12.35 11.02
C GLY A 101 -10.10 -11.48 11.01
N TRP A 102 -10.07 -10.41 10.22
CA TRP A 102 -8.91 -9.52 10.11
C TRP A 102 -8.91 -8.37 11.12
N ARG A 103 -10.10 -7.90 11.52
CA ARG A 103 -10.32 -6.78 12.45
C ARG A 103 -9.51 -5.53 12.07
N ALA A 104 -9.46 -5.19 10.79
CA ALA A 104 -8.89 -3.93 10.33
C ALA A 104 -9.72 -3.35 9.19
N ASN A 105 -9.39 -2.12 8.77
CA ASN A 105 -9.97 -1.52 7.57
C ASN A 105 -9.76 -2.44 6.35
N VAL A 106 -10.83 -2.73 5.60
CA VAL A 106 -10.80 -3.59 4.40
C VAL A 106 -11.34 -2.77 3.23
N ASP A 107 -10.61 -2.73 2.12
CA ASP A 107 -11.09 -2.10 0.88
C ASP A 107 -11.24 -3.18 -0.20
N LEU A 108 -12.44 -3.77 -0.27
CA LEU A 108 -12.74 -4.84 -1.23
C LEU A 108 -13.14 -4.23 -2.58
N LYS A 109 -12.47 -4.63 -3.65
CA LYS A 109 -12.85 -4.27 -5.02
C LYS A 109 -12.82 -5.51 -5.92
N PRO A 110 -13.98 -6.00 -6.41
CA PRO A 110 -13.99 -7.13 -7.33
C PRO A 110 -13.36 -6.74 -8.66
N ILE A 111 -12.57 -7.64 -9.22
CA ILE A 111 -11.98 -7.49 -10.54
C ILE A 111 -12.89 -8.19 -11.55
N LEU A 112 -13.54 -7.41 -12.40
CA LEU A 112 -14.60 -7.91 -13.30
C LEU A 112 -14.13 -8.20 -14.73
N SER A 113 -12.84 -8.00 -15.03
CA SER A 113 -12.28 -8.32 -16.34
C SER A 113 -10.81 -8.69 -16.27
N MET A 114 -10.36 -9.48 -17.24
CA MET A 114 -8.94 -9.84 -17.36
C MET A 114 -8.05 -8.61 -17.55
N ASN A 115 -8.49 -7.63 -18.35
CA ASN A 115 -7.74 -6.39 -18.55
C ASN A 115 -7.59 -5.60 -17.24
N ALA A 116 -8.65 -5.50 -16.42
CA ALA A 116 -8.56 -4.86 -15.11
C ALA A 116 -7.60 -5.60 -14.17
N ALA A 117 -7.57 -6.93 -14.21
CA ALA A 117 -6.63 -7.75 -13.46
C ALA A 117 -5.18 -7.45 -13.87
N LEU A 118 -4.89 -7.49 -15.17
CA LEU A 118 -3.55 -7.24 -15.71
C LEU A 118 -3.07 -5.81 -15.39
N GLN A 119 -3.93 -4.81 -15.56
CA GLN A 119 -3.60 -3.41 -15.22
C GLN A 119 -3.31 -3.26 -13.73
N TYR A 120 -4.11 -3.90 -12.87
CA TYR A 120 -3.87 -3.88 -11.43
C TYR A 120 -2.53 -4.51 -11.08
N VAL A 121 -2.29 -5.77 -11.49
CA VAL A 121 -1.03 -6.47 -11.21
C VAL A 121 0.17 -5.69 -11.76
N SER A 122 0.08 -5.21 -13.00
CA SER A 122 1.17 -4.44 -13.63
C SER A 122 1.50 -3.18 -12.85
N LYS A 123 0.49 -2.42 -12.40
CA LYS A 123 0.69 -1.21 -11.59
C LYS A 123 1.47 -1.47 -10.30
N TYR A 124 1.22 -2.60 -9.64
CA TYR A 124 1.92 -2.94 -8.40
C TYR A 124 3.28 -3.59 -8.67
N ALA A 125 3.40 -4.41 -9.71
CA ALA A 125 4.66 -4.98 -10.15
C ALA A 125 5.66 -3.91 -10.64
N SER A 126 5.15 -2.83 -11.25
CA SER A 126 5.95 -1.69 -11.72
C SER A 126 6.03 -0.55 -10.70
N LYS A 127 5.55 -0.73 -9.47
CA LYS A 127 5.56 0.32 -8.46
C LYS A 127 7.00 0.53 -8.00
N SER A 128 7.58 1.68 -8.32
CA SER A 128 8.92 2.03 -7.85
C SER A 128 8.97 2.05 -6.32
N GLU A 129 10.09 1.57 -5.78
CA GLU A 129 10.39 1.69 -4.36
C GLU A 129 10.42 3.17 -3.95
N PRO A 130 9.83 3.53 -2.80
CA PRO A 130 9.99 4.87 -2.25
C PRO A 130 11.49 5.12 -2.05
N ARG A 131 11.99 6.25 -2.57
CA ARG A 131 13.35 6.72 -2.28
C ARG A 131 13.27 7.71 -1.12
N SER A 132 13.94 7.40 -0.03
CA SER A 132 13.82 8.06 1.27
C SER A 132 14.53 9.41 1.36
N ALA A 133 15.41 9.73 0.41
CA ALA A 133 16.01 11.04 0.29
C ALA A 133 15.78 11.65 -1.10
N ALA A 134 15.34 12.90 -1.13
CA ALA A 134 15.33 13.67 -2.36
C ALA A 134 16.76 13.95 -2.80
N PHE A 135 17.01 14.00 -4.11
CA PHE A 135 18.34 14.30 -4.66
C PHE A 135 18.96 15.58 -4.06
N SER A 136 18.11 16.58 -3.80
CA SER A 136 18.49 17.84 -3.18
C SER A 136 18.95 17.68 -1.72
N GLU A 137 18.37 16.75 -0.96
CA GLU A 137 18.77 16.49 0.43
C GLU A 137 20.11 15.76 0.50
N ILE A 138 20.33 14.81 -0.42
CA ILE A 138 21.62 14.11 -0.56
C ILE A 138 22.71 15.14 -0.92
N LEU A 139 22.44 15.98 -1.91
CA LEU A 139 23.36 17.04 -2.33
C LEU A 139 23.67 18.02 -1.19
N ASN A 140 22.66 18.49 -0.45
CA ASN A 140 22.87 19.40 0.66
C ASN A 140 23.73 18.76 1.76
N LYS A 141 23.48 17.48 2.10
CA LYS A 141 24.34 16.75 3.05
C LYS A 141 25.79 16.64 2.57
N ILE A 142 26.01 16.41 1.28
CA ILE A 142 27.36 16.35 0.71
C ILE A 142 28.04 17.72 0.82
N LEU A 143 27.32 18.79 0.49
CA LEU A 143 27.84 20.15 0.56
C LEU A 143 28.15 20.57 2.01
N GLU A 144 27.28 20.23 2.96
CA GLU A 144 27.49 20.49 4.39
C GLU A 144 28.69 19.74 4.97
N ASN A 145 29.01 18.56 4.45
CA ASN A 145 30.15 17.76 4.89
C ASN A 145 31.44 18.02 4.08
N SER A 146 31.37 18.86 3.04
CA SER A 146 32.54 19.21 2.21
C SER A 146 33.32 20.38 2.80
N ASN A 147 34.65 20.34 2.68
CA ASN A 147 35.50 21.45 3.10
C ASN A 147 35.47 22.58 2.05
N SER A 148 35.75 23.82 2.46
CA SER A 148 35.77 24.98 1.56
C SER A 148 36.79 24.89 0.40
N ASN A 149 37.73 23.95 0.47
CA ASN A 149 38.74 23.68 -0.55
C ASN A 149 38.39 22.49 -1.46
N ASP A 150 37.30 21.78 -1.19
CA ASP A 150 36.90 20.64 -2.00
C ASP A 150 36.38 21.11 -3.37
N SER A 151 36.82 20.42 -4.42
CA SER A 151 36.35 20.74 -5.77
C SER A 151 34.88 20.38 -5.93
N VAL A 152 34.17 21.15 -6.76
CA VAL A 152 32.79 20.84 -7.18
C VAL A 152 32.68 19.41 -7.76
N LEU A 153 33.74 18.92 -8.40
CA LEU A 153 33.82 17.55 -8.92
C LEU A 153 33.70 16.49 -7.81
N ALA A 154 34.31 16.72 -6.65
CA ALA A 154 34.23 15.81 -5.50
C ALA A 154 32.80 15.71 -4.97
N ALA A 155 32.08 16.83 -4.91
CA ALA A 155 30.66 16.83 -4.52
C ALA A 155 29.79 16.05 -5.53
N PHE A 156 30.03 16.23 -6.84
CA PHE A 156 29.34 15.45 -7.88
C PHE A 156 29.68 13.96 -7.84
N GLN A 157 30.92 13.59 -7.54
CA GLN A 157 31.34 12.19 -7.38
C GLN A 157 30.70 11.56 -6.14
N GLY A 158 30.66 12.27 -5.00
CA GLY A 158 29.96 11.81 -3.80
C GLY A 158 28.47 11.60 -4.04
N LEU A 159 27.85 12.48 -4.83
CA LEU A 159 26.45 12.37 -5.23
C LEU A 159 26.20 11.16 -6.13
N LEU A 160 27.06 10.92 -7.12
CA LEU A 160 27.00 9.72 -7.96
C LEU A 160 27.16 8.44 -7.14
N LEU A 161 28.10 8.43 -6.18
CA LEU A 161 28.32 7.27 -5.31
C LEU A 161 27.11 7.01 -4.40
N GLN A 162 26.56 8.02 -3.73
CA GLN A 162 25.41 7.86 -2.84
C GLN A 162 24.11 7.53 -3.59
N THR A 163 23.93 8.02 -4.82
CA THR A 163 22.74 7.71 -5.63
C THR A 163 22.78 6.30 -6.24
N VAL A 164 23.97 5.69 -6.33
CA VAL A 164 24.15 4.32 -6.86
C VAL A 164 24.26 3.28 -5.73
N ALA A 165 24.82 3.65 -4.56
CA ALA A 165 25.18 2.69 -3.52
C ALA A 165 24.01 2.27 -2.60
N GLU A 166 22.99 3.11 -2.40
CA GLU A 166 21.96 2.82 -1.40
C GLU A 166 20.56 2.86 -2.03
N ARG A 167 19.88 1.70 -2.02
CA ARG A 167 18.43 1.64 -2.17
C ARG A 167 17.80 1.40 -0.81
N ASP A 168 16.61 1.94 -0.62
CA ASP A 168 15.84 1.67 0.59
C ASP A 168 15.45 0.21 0.67
N ILE A 169 15.79 -0.42 1.79
CA ILE A 169 15.39 -1.79 2.09
C ILE A 169 14.03 -1.73 2.75
N SER A 170 13.03 -2.38 2.15
CA SER A 170 11.69 -2.45 2.74
C SER A 170 11.70 -3.25 4.04
N ALA A 171 10.78 -2.97 4.97
CA ALA A 171 10.65 -3.76 6.21
C ALA A 171 10.47 -5.26 5.92
N GLN A 172 9.76 -5.61 4.85
CA GLN A 172 9.58 -7.00 4.44
C GLN A 172 10.89 -7.63 3.97
N GLU A 173 11.70 -6.91 3.20
CA GLU A 173 13.03 -7.36 2.79
C GLU A 173 13.95 -7.55 4.00
N THR A 174 13.97 -6.60 4.93
CA THR A 174 14.71 -6.72 6.20
C THR A 174 14.30 -7.97 6.98
N CYS A 175 13.00 -8.24 7.11
CA CYS A 175 12.52 -9.45 7.77
C CYS A 175 13.00 -10.73 7.06
N HIS A 176 12.96 -10.77 5.72
CA HIS A 176 13.47 -11.93 4.97
C HIS A 176 14.96 -12.14 5.21
N LEU A 177 15.76 -11.07 5.18
CA LEU A 177 17.19 -11.14 5.46
C LEU A 177 17.48 -11.61 6.89
N LEU A 178 16.79 -11.04 7.88
CA LEU A 178 16.96 -11.41 9.30
C LEU A 178 16.52 -12.84 9.61
N LEU A 179 15.46 -13.32 8.95
CA LEU A 179 14.92 -14.66 9.12
C LEU A 179 15.56 -15.70 8.18
N GLY A 180 16.49 -15.29 7.32
CA GLY A 180 17.11 -16.17 6.33
C GLY A 180 16.13 -16.71 5.27
N ILE A 181 15.01 -16.01 5.03
CA ILE A 181 14.01 -16.40 4.03
C ILE A 181 14.45 -15.86 2.66
N PRO A 182 14.44 -16.67 1.59
CA PRO A 182 14.80 -16.22 0.25
C PRO A 182 13.93 -15.03 -0.22
N LEU A 183 14.57 -13.95 -0.70
CA LEU A 183 13.89 -12.75 -1.20
C LEU A 183 13.10 -12.99 -2.50
N TYR A 184 13.49 -14.00 -3.25
CA TYR A 184 12.80 -14.40 -4.47
C TYR A 184 12.91 -15.91 -4.65
N HIS A 185 11.92 -16.46 -5.35
CA HIS A 185 11.97 -17.82 -5.88
C HIS A 185 11.98 -17.70 -7.40
N SER A 186 12.89 -18.41 -8.05
CA SER A 186 13.02 -18.39 -9.50
C SER A 186 13.08 -19.81 -10.02
N SER A 187 12.32 -20.08 -11.08
CA SER A 187 12.44 -21.33 -11.85
C SER A 187 13.71 -21.37 -12.71
N ARG A 188 14.41 -20.24 -12.84
CA ARG A 188 15.64 -20.10 -13.62
C ARG A 188 16.85 -20.21 -12.70
N LYS A 189 17.85 -20.96 -13.15
CA LYS A 189 19.18 -20.99 -12.53
C LYS A 189 19.95 -19.75 -12.92
N PHE A 190 20.53 -19.06 -11.94
CA PHE A 190 21.43 -17.94 -12.16
C PHE A 190 22.87 -18.39 -12.02
N VAL A 191 23.77 -17.79 -12.82
CA VAL A 191 25.22 -17.98 -12.71
C VAL A 191 25.80 -16.65 -12.25
N THR A 192 26.43 -16.64 -11.08
CA THR A 192 27.13 -15.45 -10.57
C THR A 192 28.51 -15.39 -11.20
N LEU A 193 28.78 -14.34 -11.97
CA LEU A 193 30.11 -14.08 -12.51
C LEU A 193 30.83 -13.09 -11.61
N ASN A 194 31.91 -13.53 -10.97
CA ASN A 194 32.81 -12.63 -10.26
C ASN A 194 33.76 -12.00 -11.28
N LEU A 195 33.70 -10.67 -11.42
CA LEU A 195 34.54 -9.91 -12.36
C LEU A 195 35.81 -9.34 -11.70
N ASN A 196 36.08 -9.65 -10.44
CA ASN A 196 37.33 -9.25 -9.79
C ASN A 196 38.50 -9.98 -10.43
N ARG A 197 39.46 -9.19 -10.96
CA ARG A 197 40.67 -9.69 -11.61
C ARG A 197 41.57 -10.52 -10.68
N ASP A 198 41.45 -10.35 -9.36
CA ASP A 198 42.37 -10.93 -8.38
C ASP A 198 41.90 -12.26 -7.76
N SER A 199 40.74 -12.77 -8.16
CA SER A 199 40.24 -14.07 -7.69
C SER A 199 40.11 -15.03 -8.86
N SER A 200 41.23 -15.65 -9.24
CA SER A 200 41.23 -16.81 -10.14
C SER A 200 40.44 -17.94 -9.50
N MET A 201 39.29 -18.24 -10.10
CA MET A 201 38.48 -19.47 -10.06
C MET A 201 38.56 -20.34 -8.80
N ASP A 202 37.46 -20.36 -8.05
CA ASP A 202 36.86 -21.61 -7.59
C ASP A 202 35.34 -21.53 -7.82
N LEU A 203 34.97 -21.74 -9.09
CA LEU A 203 33.60 -22.10 -9.46
C LEU A 203 33.36 -23.54 -8.99
N TRP A 204 33.13 -23.84 -7.71
CA TRP A 204 32.37 -25.04 -7.26
C TRP A 204 32.08 -24.96 -5.76
N ASN A 205 30.82 -25.25 -5.42
CA ASN A 205 30.26 -25.58 -4.09
C ASN A 205 29.71 -24.43 -3.23
N GLN A 206 28.45 -24.07 -3.50
CA GLN A 206 27.48 -23.95 -2.40
C GLN A 206 26.23 -24.76 -2.77
N LYS A 207 25.97 -25.79 -1.96
CA LYS A 207 24.70 -26.53 -1.88
C LYS A 207 23.65 -25.64 -1.22
#